data_AF-A0A815FBE7-F1
#
_entry.id   AF-A0A815FBE7-F1
#
_cell.length_a   1.000
_cell.length_b   1.000
_cell.length_c   1.000
_cell.angle_alpha   90.00
_cell.angle_beta   90.00
_cell.angle_gamma   90.00
#
_symmetry.space_group_name_H-M   'P 1'
#
loop_
_entity.id
_entity.type
_entity.pdbx_description
1 polymer ?
#
loop_
_entity_poly.entity_id
_entity_poly.type
_entity_poly.pdbx_seq_one_letter_code
_entity_poly.pdbx_strand_id
1 'polypeptide(L)'
;MYQHIILARILFSVGASCLIFSLVFGWVSFSVPDWLQFYERNKLLDNKLSNENFDLLKKFGLWYKCIFSTDSNDFICTVWNNDAPSFVRVAQVLVPFGLILGCLSLISTCVGFMCRGALISIMIFSALFAFLSCKY
;
A
#
# COMPACT_ATOMS: atom_id res chain seq x y z
N MET A 1 6.61 -13.71 34.43
CA MET A 1 5.27 -13.28 33.94
C MET A 1 5.29 -11.88 33.31
N TYR A 2 5.90 -10.88 33.95
CA TYR A 2 5.96 -9.49 33.43
C TYR A 2 6.70 -9.34 32.08
N GLN A 3 7.79 -10.10 31.89
CA GLN A 3 8.60 -10.09 30.66
C GLN A 3 7.83 -10.52 29.41
N HIS A 4 6.91 -11.50 29.52
CA HIS A 4 6.09 -11.95 28.39
C HIS A 4 5.05 -10.91 27.96
N ILE A 5 4.54 -10.12 28.91
CA ILE A 5 3.55 -9.07 28.63
C ILE A 5 4.21 -7.89 27.90
N ILE A 6 5.41 -7.49 28.32
CA ILE A 6 6.19 -6.44 27.65
C ILE A 6 6.56 -6.88 26.23
N LEU A 7 7.08 -8.11 26.07
CA LEU A 7 7.45 -8.65 24.77
C LEU A 7 6.24 -8.69 23.80
N ALA A 8 5.07 -9.12 24.28
CA ALA A 8 3.85 -9.15 23.47
C ALA A 8 3.41 -7.74 23.00
N ARG A 9 3.55 -6.72 23.84
CA ARG A 9 3.23 -5.32 23.47
C ARG A 9 4.19 -4.77 22.42
N ILE A 10 5.49 -5.06 22.56
CA ILE A 10 6.50 -4.64 21.59
C ILE A 10 6.25 -5.31 20.24
N LEU A 11 6.04 -6.64 20.23
CA LEU A 11 5.75 -7.38 19.00
C LEU A 11 4.48 -6.88 18.30
N PHE A 12 3.44 -6.58 19.07
CA PHE A 12 2.21 -5.99 18.54
C PHE A 12 2.46 -4.61 17.92
N SER A 13 3.18 -3.73 18.61
CA SER A 13 3.51 -2.39 18.10
C SER A 13 4.30 -2.47 16.80
N VAL A 14 5.34 -3.32 16.75
CA VAL A 14 6.16 -3.50 15.55
C VAL A 14 5.33 -4.07 14.40
N GLY A 15 4.49 -5.06 14.67
CA GLY A 15 3.58 -5.64 13.67
C GLY A 15 2.59 -4.61 13.12
N ALA A 16 1.99 -3.81 13.99
CA ALA A 16 1.07 -2.74 13.59
C ALA A 16 1.78 -1.67 12.75
N SER A 17 2.98 -1.23 13.16
CA SER A 17 3.77 -0.28 12.39
C SER A 17 4.12 -0.84 11.00
N CYS A 18 4.56 -2.10 10.92
CA CYS A 18 4.87 -2.76 9.65
C CYS A 18 3.65 -2.83 8.72
N LEU A 19 2.46 -3.11 9.28
CA LEU A 19 1.22 -3.17 8.52
C LEU A 19 0.80 -1.78 8.00
N ILE A 20 0.95 -0.74 8.83
CA ILE A 20 0.70 0.66 8.42
C ILE A 20 1.64 1.04 7.27
N PHE A 21 2.95 0.80 7.41
CA PHE A 21 3.91 1.09 6.35
C PHE A 21 3.57 0.31 5.07
N SER A 22 3.26 -0.98 5.18
CA SER A 22 2.88 -1.80 4.01
C SER A 22 1.64 -1.27 3.31
N LEU A 23 0.63 -0.80 4.05
CA LEU A 23 -0.54 -0.15 3.48
C LEU A 23 -0.16 1.14 2.75
N VAL A 24 0.64 2.01 3.37
CA VAL A 24 1.09 3.27 2.75
C VAL A 24 1.85 2.99 1.44
N PHE A 25 2.80 2.05 1.45
CA PHE A 25 3.53 1.66 0.23
C PHE A 25 2.61 1.01 -0.82
N GLY A 26 1.61 0.25 -0.39
CA GLY A 26 0.60 -0.31 -1.28
C GLY A 26 -0.24 0.78 -1.96
N TRP A 27 -0.66 1.81 -1.22
CA TRP A 27 -1.37 2.98 -1.75
C TRP A 27 -0.50 3.79 -2.72
N VAL A 28 0.77 4.03 -2.39
CA VAL A 28 1.69 4.74 -3.28
C VAL A 28 1.91 3.93 -4.56
N SER A 29 2.23 2.64 -4.45
CA SER A 29 2.41 1.76 -5.61
C SER A 29 1.17 1.72 -6.50
N PHE A 30 -0.02 1.73 -5.91
CA PHE A 30 -1.29 1.79 -6.62
C PHE A 30 -1.49 3.07 -7.45
N SER A 31 -0.94 4.20 -7.01
CA SER A 31 -1.10 5.51 -7.66
C SER A 31 -0.05 5.83 -8.73
N VAL A 32 1.14 5.24 -8.66
CA VAL A 32 2.27 5.59 -9.54
C VAL A 32 2.21 4.81 -10.87
N PRO A 33 2.45 5.46 -12.03
CA PRO A 33 2.41 4.79 -13.33
C PRO A 33 3.68 4.00 -13.72
N ASP A 34 4.46 3.52 -12.76
CA ASP A 34 5.76 2.86 -12.98
C ASP A 34 5.71 1.33 -12.86
N TRP A 35 4.56 0.70 -13.16
CA TRP A 35 4.42 -0.76 -13.05
C TRP A 35 5.16 -1.49 -14.16
N LEU A 36 5.10 -0.94 -15.37
CA LEU A 36 5.76 -1.47 -16.56
C LEU A 36 6.39 -0.34 -17.34
N GLN A 37 7.67 -0.48 -17.66
CA GLN A 37 8.42 0.47 -18.46
C GLN A 37 8.89 -0.23 -19.73
N PHE A 38 8.59 0.37 -20.88
CA PHE A 38 9.04 -0.09 -22.19
C PHE A 38 9.85 1.00 -22.86
N TYR A 39 10.98 0.58 -23.44
CA TYR A 39 11.83 1.40 -24.28
C TYR A 39 11.62 0.94 -25.72
N GLU A 40 11.03 1.79 -26.54
CA GLU A 40 10.81 1.49 -27.95
C GLU A 40 11.79 2.30 -28.80
N ARG A 41 12.70 1.60 -29.48
CA ARG A 41 13.65 2.22 -30.41
C ARG A 41 12.94 2.45 -31.75
N ASN A 42 12.82 3.72 -32.17
CA ASN A 42 12.22 4.07 -33.45
C ASN A 42 13.06 3.52 -34.64
N LYS A 43 12.60 2.45 -35.31
CA LYS A 43 13.20 1.93 -36.57
C LYS A 43 12.74 2.66 -37.84
N LEU A 44 11.85 3.64 -37.74
CA LEU A 44 11.25 4.32 -38.90
C LEU A 44 12.15 5.38 -39.55
N LEU A 45 13.35 5.62 -39.01
CA LEU A 45 14.32 6.60 -39.54
C LEU A 45 15.48 5.96 -40.33
N ASP A 46 15.40 4.68 -40.71
CA ASP A 46 16.50 3.97 -41.38
C ASP A 46 16.78 4.43 -42.83
N ASN A 47 16.08 5.44 -43.37
CA ASN A 47 16.33 5.99 -44.71
C ASN A 47 16.70 7.48 -44.77
N LYS A 48 16.88 8.17 -43.64
CA LYS A 48 17.42 9.55 -43.64
C LYS A 48 18.27 9.80 -42.40
N LEU A 49 19.57 9.73 -42.62
CA LEU A 49 20.64 10.48 -41.94
C LEU A 49 20.17 11.34 -40.74
N SER A 50 20.16 10.78 -39.53
CA SER A 50 20.34 11.55 -38.29
C SER A 50 20.68 10.62 -37.13
N ASN A 51 21.69 11.01 -36.37
CA ASN A 51 22.45 10.25 -35.38
C ASN A 51 21.83 10.31 -33.96
N GLU A 52 20.51 10.40 -33.85
CA GLU A 52 19.86 10.52 -32.54
C GLU A 52 18.96 9.32 -32.28
N ASN A 53 19.45 8.40 -31.44
CA ASN A 53 18.69 7.27 -30.92
C ASN A 53 17.59 7.81 -30.00
N PHE A 54 16.42 8.14 -30.57
CA PHE A 54 15.25 8.46 -29.78
C PHE A 54 14.61 7.16 -29.27
N ASP A 55 14.90 6.80 -28.03
CA ASP A 55 14.17 5.76 -27.30
C ASP A 55 12.87 6.39 -26.76
N LEU A 56 11.72 5.98 -27.31
CA LEU A 56 10.42 6.36 -26.76
C LEU A 56 10.22 5.63 -25.42
N LEU A 57 10.17 6.39 -24.33
CA LEU A 57 9.88 5.84 -23.00
C LEU A 57 8.36 5.78 -22.78
N LYS A 58 7.84 4.57 -22.61
CA LYS A 58 6.44 4.32 -22.26
C LYS A 58 6.37 3.75 -20.85
N LYS A 59 5.63 4.42 -19.97
CA LYS A 59 5.37 4.01 -18.59
C LYS A 59 3.90 3.65 -18.44
N PHE A 60 3.62 2.47 -17.91
CA PHE A 60 2.25 2.00 -17.71
C PHE A 60 2.00 1.75 -16.24
N GLY A 61 0.94 2.35 -15.71
CA GLY A 61 0.39 2.10 -14.40
C GLY A 61 -0.90 1.30 -14.46
N LEU A 62 -1.53 1.14 -13.28
CA LEU A 62 -2.87 0.58 -13.17
C LEU A 62 -3.93 1.47 -13.82
N TRP A 63 -3.87 2.78 -13.60
CA TRP A 63 -4.92 3.73 -14.00
C TRP A 63 -4.56 4.57 -15.20
N TYR A 64 -3.26 4.83 -15.38
CA TYR A 64 -2.74 5.71 -16.41
C TYR A 64 -1.67 5.02 -17.24
N LYS A 65 -1.57 5.44 -18.49
CA LYS A 65 -0.43 5.18 -19.38
C LYS A 65 0.21 6.52 -19.73
N CYS A 66 1.52 6.59 -19.61
CA CYS A 66 2.30 7.79 -19.87
C CYS A 66 3.31 7.51 -20.98
N ILE A 67 3.40 8.42 -21.95
CA ILE A 67 4.36 8.35 -23.05
C ILE A 67 5.20 9.61 -22.98
N PHE A 68 6.52 9.45 -23.01
CA PHE A 68 7.43 10.57 -23.13
C PHE A 68 7.49 11.03 -24.59
N SER A 69 7.17 12.29 -24.84
CA SER A 69 7.34 12.91 -26.14
C SER A 69 8.68 13.65 -26.19
N THR A 70 9.56 13.23 -27.10
CA THR A 70 10.86 13.87 -27.31
C THR A 70 10.73 15.26 -27.92
N ASP A 71 9.65 15.53 -28.66
CA ASP A 71 9.44 16.81 -29.33
C ASP A 71 9.06 17.93 -28.36
N SER A 72 8.32 17.61 -27.29
CA SER A 72 7.89 18.57 -26.26
C SER A 72 8.63 18.41 -24.93
N ASN A 73 9.48 17.38 -24.79
CA ASN A 73 10.17 17.02 -23.54
C ASN A 73 9.20 16.79 -22.36
N ASP A 74 7.95 16.39 -22.66
CA ASP A 74 6.88 16.22 -21.68
C ASP A 74 6.39 14.77 -21.60
N PHE A 75 5.91 14.38 -20.41
CA PHE A 75 5.15 13.15 -20.22
C PHE A 75 3.67 13.38 -20.48
N ILE A 76 3.15 12.76 -21.53
CA ILE A 76 1.72 12.78 -21.83
C ILE A 76 1.09 11.55 -21.17
N CYS A 77 0.37 11.77 -20.07
CA CYS A 77 -0.37 10.73 -19.35
C CYS A 77 -1.84 10.72 -19.75
N THR A 78 -2.37 9.54 -20.01
CA THR A 78 -3.78 9.32 -20.36
C THR A 78 -4.36 8.20 -19.51
N VAL A 79 -5.64 8.28 -19.19
CA VAL A 79 -6.33 7.22 -18.42
C VAL A 79 -6.53 6.01 -19.32
N TRP A 80 -6.43 4.81 -18.74
CA TRP A 80 -6.87 3.61 -19.43
C TRP A 80 -8.38 3.69 -19.71
N ASN A 81 -8.77 3.57 -20.97
CA ASN A 81 -10.16 3.42 -21.36
C ASN A 81 -10.46 1.92 -21.50
N ASN A 82 -11.35 1.55 -22.42
CA ASN A 82 -11.68 0.15 -22.72
C ASN A 82 -10.53 -0.63 -23.39
N ASP A 83 -9.37 -0.02 -23.58
CA ASP A 83 -8.16 -0.57 -24.18
C ASP A 83 -7.16 -1.13 -23.15
N ALA A 84 -7.49 -1.09 -21.85
CA ALA A 84 -6.64 -1.67 -20.82
C ALA A 84 -6.36 -3.17 -21.09
N PRO A 85 -5.10 -3.63 -21.03
CA PRO A 85 -4.77 -5.04 -21.10
C PRO A 85 -5.52 -5.85 -20.04
N SER A 86 -5.83 -7.11 -20.34
CA SER A 86 -6.57 -7.99 -19.40
C SER A 86 -5.90 -8.09 -18.03
N PHE A 87 -4.56 -8.19 -17.98
CA PHE A 87 -3.81 -8.24 -16.73
C PHE A 87 -3.94 -6.95 -15.91
N VAL A 88 -3.99 -5.78 -16.56
CA VAL A 88 -4.19 -4.48 -15.89
C VAL A 88 -5.57 -4.44 -15.25
N ARG A 89 -6.62 -4.87 -15.97
CA ARG A 89 -7.99 -4.91 -15.44
C ARG A 89 -8.11 -5.81 -14.20
N VAL A 90 -7.45 -6.96 -14.23
CA VAL A 90 -7.41 -7.87 -13.08
C VAL A 90 -6.70 -7.22 -11.90
N ALA A 91 -5.56 -6.56 -12.14
CA ALA A 91 -4.83 -5.83 -11.10
C ALA A 91 -5.66 -4.66 -10.53
N GLN A 92 -6.42 -3.94 -11.39
CA GLN A 92 -7.30 -2.83 -10.98
C GLN A 92 -8.38 -3.28 -10.00
N VAL A 93 -8.74 -4.56 -9.98
CA VAL A 93 -9.68 -5.13 -9.01
C VAL A 93 -8.96 -5.67 -7.78
N LEU A 94 -7.92 -6.48 -7.99
CA LEU A 94 -7.22 -7.17 -6.90
C LEU A 94 -6.48 -6.23 -5.96
N VAL A 95 -5.81 -5.20 -6.50
CA VAL A 95 -4.99 -4.29 -5.68
C VAL A 95 -5.86 -3.46 -4.72
N PRO A 96 -6.92 -2.77 -5.17
CA PRO A 96 -7.85 -2.11 -4.24
C PRO A 96 -8.47 -3.06 -3.23
N PHE A 97 -8.88 -4.25 -3.67
CA PHE A 97 -9.48 -5.23 -2.78
C PHE A 97 -8.51 -5.66 -1.66
N GLY A 98 -7.24 -5.90 -2.00
CA GLY A 98 -6.18 -6.19 -1.04
C GLY A 98 -5.95 -5.05 -0.05
N LEU A 99 -5.93 -3.79 -0.53
CA LEU A 99 -5.80 -2.61 0.33
C LEU A 99 -6.99 -2.47 1.30
N ILE A 100 -8.22 -2.72 0.83
CA ILE A 100 -9.43 -2.69 1.66
C ILE A 100 -9.35 -3.76 2.77
N LEU A 101 -8.97 -4.99 2.43
CA LEU A 101 -8.79 -6.06 3.42
C LEU A 101 -7.71 -5.72 4.44
N GLY A 102 -6.60 -5.13 4.01
CA GLY A 102 -5.54 -4.67 4.89
C GLY A 102 -6.01 -3.57 5.86
N CYS A 103 -6.81 -2.61 5.38
CA CYS A 103 -7.43 -1.60 6.24
C CYS A 103 -8.39 -2.21 7.27
N LEU A 104 -9.23 -3.17 6.87
CA LEU A 104 -10.14 -3.88 7.78
C LEU A 104 -9.36 -4.67 8.85
N SER A 105 -8.24 -5.28 8.47
CA SER A 105 -7.34 -5.97 9.41
C SER A 105 -6.75 -5.00 10.43
N LEU A 106 -6.29 -3.81 10.01
CA LEU A 106 -5.79 -2.78 10.91
C LEU A 106 -6.87 -2.30 11.89
N ILE A 107 -8.08 -2.05 11.40
CA ILE A 107 -9.22 -1.63 12.23
C ILE A 107 -9.53 -2.70 13.28
N SER A 108 -9.64 -3.97 12.87
CA SER A 108 -9.87 -5.10 13.77
C SER A 108 -8.78 -5.22 14.84
N THR A 109 -7.52 -5.00 14.44
CA THR A 109 -6.35 -5.03 15.33
C THR A 109 -6.43 -3.91 16.39
N CYS A 110 -6.78 -2.69 15.98
CA CYS A 110 -6.97 -1.55 16.88
C CYS A 110 -8.13 -1.77 17.87
N VAL A 111 -9.29 -2.23 17.37
CA VAL A 111 -10.46 -2.52 18.21
C VAL A 111 -10.15 -3.63 19.22
N GLY A 112 -9.49 -4.71 18.78
CA GLY A 112 -9.07 -5.80 19.64
C GLY A 112 -8.13 -5.34 20.77
N PHE A 113 -7.21 -4.43 20.47
CA PHE A 113 -6.31 -3.85 21.46
C PHE A 113 -7.05 -2.97 22.48
N MET A 114 -7.96 -2.11 22.01
CA MET A 114 -8.80 -1.27 22.89
C MET A 114 -9.68 -2.12 23.83
N CYS A 115 -10.36 -3.13 23.30
CA CYS A 115 -11.22 -4.03 24.10
C CYS A 115 -10.41 -4.82 25.15
N ARG A 116 -9.22 -5.32 24.80
CA ARG A 116 -8.34 -6.00 25.76
C ARG A 116 -7.82 -5.04 26.85
N GLY A 117 -7.48 -3.81 26.49
CA GLY A 117 -7.09 -2.77 27.45
C GLY A 117 -8.21 -2.41 28.44
N ALA A 118 -9.45 -2.31 27.95
CA ALA A 118 -10.63 -2.07 28.79
C ALA A 118 -10.89 -3.23 29.76
N LEU A 119 -10.83 -4.49 29.29
CA LEU A 119 -11.01 -5.67 30.14
C LEU A 119 -9.98 -5.76 31.27
N ILE A 120 -8.70 -5.52 30.97
CA ILE A 120 -7.64 -5.50 32.00
C ILE A 120 -7.92 -4.43 33.05
N SER A 121 -8.37 -3.25 32.64
CA SER A 121 -8.69 -2.14 33.55
C SER A 121 -9.86 -2.49 34.47
N ILE A 122 -10.91 -3.13 33.93
CA ILE A 122 -12.06 -3.61 34.71
C ILE A 122 -11.64 -4.67 35.72
N MET A 123 -10.80 -5.63 35.32
CA MET A 123 -10.29 -6.67 36.24
C MET A 123 -9.43 -6.10 37.37
N ILE A 124 -8.61 -5.09 37.10
CA ILE A 124 -7.82 -4.41 38.14
C ILE A 124 -8.74 -3.67 39.11
N PHE A 125 -9.76 -2.99 38.60
CA PHE A 125 -10.71 -2.25 39.43
C PHE A 125 -11.55 -3.18 40.32
N SER A 126 -12.02 -4.31 39.78
CA SER A 126 -12.75 -5.32 40.56
C SER A 126 -11.87 -6.01 41.60
N ALA A 127 -10.61 -6.30 41.28
CA ALA A 127 -9.65 -6.84 42.24
C ALA A 127 -9.33 -5.85 43.38
N LEU A 128 -9.15 -4.56 43.06
CA LEU A 128 -8.98 -3.50 44.06
C LEU A 128 -10.20 -3.36 44.97
N PHE A 129 -11.41 -3.39 44.39
CA PHE A 129 -12.65 -3.32 45.15
C PHE A 129 -12.81 -4.54 46.08
N ALA A 130 -12.54 -5.75 45.59
CA ALA A 130 -12.57 -6.97 46.41
C ALA A 130 -11.56 -6.92 47.58
N PHE A 131 -10.36 -6.38 47.33
CA PHE A 131 -9.33 -6.24 48.36
C PHE A 131 -9.71 -5.20 49.43
N LEU A 132 -10.34 -4.09 49.03
CA LEU A 132 -10.86 -3.08 49.96
C LEU A 132 -12.01 -3.63 50.80
N SER A 133 -12.92 -4.42 50.21
CA SER A 133 -14.06 -5.03 50.90
C SER A 133 -13.69 -6.18 51.83
N CYS A 134 -12.48 -6.78 51.71
CA CYS A 134 -11.98 -7.77 52.66
C CYS A 134 -11.27 -7.15 53.88
N LYS A 135 -11.00 -5.84 53.85
CA LYS A 135 -10.26 -5.13 54.90
C LYS A 135 -11.16 -4.41 55.90
N TYR A 136 -12.47 -4.38 55.64
CA TYR A 136 -13.54 -3.90 56.52
C TYR A 136 -14.52 -5.04 56.78
#